data_AF-A0AAV8ZGY4-F1
#
_entry.id   AF-A0AAV8ZGY4-F1
#
_cell.length_a   1.000
_cell.length_b   1.000
_cell.length_c   1.000
_cell.angle_alpha   90.00
_cell.angle_beta   90.00
_cell.angle_gamma   90.00
#
_symmetry.space_group_name_H-M   'P 1'
#
loop_
_entity.id
_entity.type
_entity.pdbx_description
1 polymer ?
#
loop_
_entity_poly.entity_id
_entity_poly.type
_entity_poly.pdbx_seq_one_letter_code
_entity_poly.pdbx_strand_id
1 'polypeptide(L)'
;SFEPDNPKKVIVKRLVLVAADRPEISLDLSGDLSQLKKETFIIKEGVSYKIRIEFIVQREIVHGLKYVQKTSKLGVTGKGNR
;
A
#
# COMPACT_ATOMS: atom_id res chain seq x y z
N SER A 1 -6.12 16.17 -0.48
CA SER A 1 -6.33 17.48 0.15
C SER A 1 -6.16 17.35 1.66
N PHE A 2 -5.93 18.45 2.36
CA PHE A 2 -5.83 18.50 3.82
C PHE A 2 -7.13 18.01 4.49
N GLU A 3 -7.01 17.23 5.58
CA GLU A 3 -8.13 16.66 6.35
C GLU A 3 -8.07 17.19 7.80
N PRO A 4 -8.78 18.28 8.10
CA PRO A 4 -8.68 18.98 9.39
C PRO A 4 -9.06 18.08 10.58
N ASP A 5 -10.10 17.27 10.42
CA ASP A 5 -10.66 16.42 11.48
C ASP A 5 -9.88 15.11 11.66
N ASN A 6 -8.99 14.76 10.73
CA ASN A 6 -8.22 13.52 10.80
C ASN A 6 -6.93 13.77 11.58
N PRO A 7 -6.75 13.25 12.82
CA PRO A 7 -5.61 13.61 13.68
C PRO A 7 -4.26 13.09 13.18
N LYS A 8 -4.22 12.22 12.16
CA LYS A 8 -2.99 11.64 11.61
C LYS A 8 -2.16 12.71 10.88
N LYS A 9 -0.83 12.67 11.08
CA LYS A 9 0.16 13.50 10.36
C LYS A 9 0.46 12.95 8.96
N VAL A 10 0.42 11.63 8.81
CA VAL A 10 0.50 10.94 7.51
C VAL A 10 -0.78 10.16 7.31
N ILE A 11 -1.45 10.40 6.20
CA ILE A 11 -2.67 9.70 5.81
C ILE A 11 -2.36 8.93 4.54
N VAL A 12 -2.22 7.62 4.66
CA VAL A 12 -2.06 6.73 3.50
C VAL A 12 -3.41 6.62 2.80
N LYS A 13 -3.41 6.87 1.49
CA LYS A 13 -4.62 6.87 0.66
C LYS A 13 -4.73 5.60 -0.16
N ARG A 14 -3.68 5.26 -0.90
CA ARG A 14 -3.71 4.08 -1.77
C ARG A 14 -2.38 3.37 -1.82
N LEU A 15 -2.46 2.06 -2.04
CA LEU A 15 -1.34 1.26 -2.52
C LEU A 15 -1.68 0.82 -3.94
N VAL A 16 -0.83 1.19 -4.90
CA VAL A 16 -1.08 0.95 -6.32
C VAL A 16 -0.02 -0.01 -6.86
N LEU A 17 -0.48 -1.11 -7.46
CA LEU A 17 0.35 -2.04 -8.21
C LEU A 17 0.43 -1.56 -9.66
N VAL A 18 1.65 -1.24 -10.09
CA VAL A 18 1.95 -0.74 -11.43
C VAL A 18 2.77 -1.80 -12.17
N ALA A 19 2.23 -2.32 -13.26
CA ALA A 19 2.90 -3.26 -14.15
C ALA A 19 2.72 -2.80 -15.60
N ALA A 20 3.68 -3.10 -16.47
CA ALA A 20 3.73 -2.53 -17.82
C ALA A 20 2.63 -3.06 -18.76
N ASP A 21 2.16 -4.28 -18.53
CA ASP A 21 1.26 -5.03 -19.43
C ASP A 21 -0.21 -5.04 -18.98
N ARG A 22 -0.58 -4.19 -18.02
CA ARG A 22 -1.94 -4.12 -17.48
C ARG A 22 -2.28 -2.75 -16.89
N PRO A 23 -3.57 -2.42 -16.75
CA PRO A 23 -3.99 -1.26 -15.96
C PRO A 23 -3.49 -1.34 -14.51
N GLU A 24 -3.22 -0.17 -13.93
CA GLU A 24 -2.89 -0.05 -12.52
C GLU A 24 -4.02 -0.63 -11.66
N ILE A 25 -3.67 -1.31 -10.58
CA ILE A 25 -4.64 -1.76 -9.58
C ILE A 25 -4.38 -1.03 -8.28
N SER A 26 -5.40 -0.39 -7.72
CA SER A 26 -5.29 0.36 -6.48
C SER A 26 -6.08 -0.28 -5.35
N LEU A 27 -5.43 -0.43 -4.20
CA LEU A 27 -6.07 -0.67 -2.91
C LEU A 27 -6.40 0.67 -2.26
N ASP A 28 -7.67 0.92 -1.93
CA ASP A 28 -8.05 2.05 -1.10
C ASP A 28 -7.75 1.77 0.37
N LEU A 29 -6.86 2.57 0.95
CA LEU A 29 -6.41 2.47 2.34
C LEU A 29 -7.06 3.53 3.25
N SER A 30 -7.98 4.33 2.72
CA SER A 30 -8.67 5.38 3.46
C SER A 30 -9.97 4.93 4.14
N GLY A 31 -10.56 3.82 3.70
CA GLY A 31 -11.80 3.24 4.23
C GLY A 31 -11.60 2.12 5.26
N ASP A 32 -12.57 1.19 5.31
CA ASP A 32 -12.52 0.02 6.20
C ASP A 32 -11.50 -1.02 5.71
N LEU A 33 -10.35 -1.05 6.38
CA LEU A 33 -9.24 -1.95 6.06
C LEU A 33 -9.59 -3.44 6.23
N SER A 34 -10.66 -3.78 6.95
CA SER A 34 -11.07 -5.18 7.13
C SER A 34 -11.55 -5.82 5.82
N GLN A 35 -12.06 -5.00 4.88
CA GLN A 35 -12.52 -5.47 3.57
C GLN A 35 -11.36 -5.84 2.65
N LEU A 36 -10.16 -5.31 2.87
CA LEU A 36 -8.99 -5.56 2.03
C LEU A 36 -8.57 -7.03 2.00
N LYS A 37 -8.93 -7.82 3.01
CA LYS A 37 -8.68 -9.27 3.03
C LYS A 37 -9.42 -10.02 1.93
N LYS A 38 -10.51 -9.44 1.40
CA LYS A 38 -11.31 -10.01 0.31
C LYS A 38 -10.80 -9.60 -1.05
N GLU A 39 -10.03 -8.51 -1.12
CA GLU A 39 -9.45 -8.04 -2.37
C GLU A 39 -8.23 -8.89 -2.74
N THR A 40 -8.26 -9.47 -3.94
CA THR A 40 -7.18 -10.31 -4.46
C THR A 40 -6.60 -9.68 -5.71
N PHE A 41 -5.27 -9.60 -5.78
CA PHE A 41 -4.56 -9.20 -6.99
C PHE A 41 -3.88 -10.40 -7.60
N ILE A 42 -4.12 -10.59 -8.89
CA ILE A 42 -3.39 -11.55 -9.68
C ILE A 42 -2.09 -10.88 -10.11
N ILE A 43 -0.95 -11.38 -9.66
CA ILE A 43 0.37 -10.99 -10.17
C ILE A 43 0.82 -12.10 -11.12
N LYS A 44 1.06 -11.74 -12.38
CA LYS A 44 1.55 -12.69 -13.38
C LYS A 44 3.00 -13.07 -13.06
N GLU A 45 3.28 -14.37 -13.09
CA GLU A 45 4.61 -14.89 -12.84
C GLU A 45 5.62 -14.35 -13.87
N GLY A 46 6.84 -14.04 -13.41
CA GLY A 46 7.91 -13.51 -14.26
C GLY A 46 7.76 -12.04 -14.67
N VAL A 47 6.71 -11.34 -14.25
CA VAL A 47 6.50 -9.93 -14.60
C VAL A 47 7.09 -9.01 -13.54
N SER A 48 7.77 -7.96 -14.00
CA SER A 48 8.23 -6.86 -13.14
C SER A 48 7.07 -5.93 -12.81
N TYR A 49 6.93 -5.59 -11.53
CA TYR A 49 5.96 -4.61 -11.05
C TYR A 49 6.61 -3.63 -10.08
N LYS A 50 5.96 -2.48 -9.89
CA LYS A 50 6.30 -1.48 -8.89
C LYS A 50 5.11 -1.29 -7.95
N ILE A 51 5.41 -0.97 -6.70
CA ILE A 51 4.41 -0.50 -5.73
C ILE A 51 4.54 1.01 -5.62
N ARG A 52 3.46 1.74 -5.89
CA ARG A 52 3.35 3.17 -5.63
C ARG A 52 2.46 3.37 -4.41
N ILE A 53 2.92 4.15 -3.44
CA ILE A 53 2.14 4.50 -2.24
C ILE A 53 1.72 5.95 -2.37
N GLU A 54 0.41 6.19 -2.38
CA GLU A 54 -0.17 7.53 -2.38
C GLU A 54 -0.52 7.89 -0.94
N PHE A 55 0.05 8.97 -0.43
CA PHE A 55 -0.20 9.45 0.92
C PHE A 55 -0.17 10.97 0.97
N ILE A 56 -0.76 11.51 2.03
CA ILE A 56 -0.79 12.94 2.32
C ILE A 56 -0.06 13.16 3.63
N VAL A 57 0.84 14.14 3.65
CA VAL A 57 1.43 14.66 4.89
C VAL A 57 0.72 15.95 5.24
N GLN A 58 0.34 16.10 6.51
CA GLN A 58 -0.29 17.30 7.02
C GLN A 58 0.21 17.67 8.42
N ARG A 59 0.06 18.96 8.76
CA ARG A 59 0.46 19.60 10.02
C ARG A 59 1.97 19.78 10.18
N GLU A 60 2.72 18.70 10.34
CA GLU A 60 4.15 18.77 10.65
C GLU A 60 4.99 17.97 9.66
N ILE A 61 6.28 18.29 9.57
CA ILE A 61 7.24 17.53 8.78
C ILE A 61 7.38 16.13 9.38
N VAL A 62 7.34 15.12 8.52
CA VAL A 62 7.55 13.72 8.88
C VAL A 62 8.85 13.24 8.23
N HIS A 63 9.79 12.79 9.05
CA HIS A 63 11.05 12.23 8.60
C HIS A 63 11.10 10.71 8.83
N GLY A 64 11.91 10.00 8.04
CA GLY A 64 12.15 8.56 8.24
C GLY A 64 10.95 7.66 7.95
N LEU A 65 9.98 8.12 7.15
CA LEU A 65 8.83 7.30 6.76
C LEU A 65 9.32 6.04 6.03
N LYS A 66 8.88 4.87 6.51
CA LYS A 66 9.30 3.57 6.00
C LYS A 66 8.09 2.70 5.67
N TYR A 67 8.13 2.05 4.51
CA TYR A 67 7.21 0.98 4.15
C TYR A 67 7.79 -0.38 4.55
N VAL A 68 6.95 -1.24 5.15
CA VAL A 68 7.31 -2.61 5.52
C VAL A 68 6.25 -3.55 4.95
N GLN A 69 6.68 -4.44 4.06
CA GLN A 69 5.83 -5.47 3.48
C GLN A 69 6.16 -6.84 4.09
N LYS A 70 5.13 -7.59 4.48
CA LYS A 70 5.25 -8.99 4.90
C LYS A 70 4.47 -9.86 3.91
N THR A 71 5.10 -10.94 3.46
CA THR A 71 4.49 -11.90 2.53
C THR A 71 4.42 -13.26 3.22
N SER A 72 3.25 -13.88 3.21
CA SER A 72 3.01 -15.19 3.83
C SER A 72 2.38 -16.14 2.82
N LYS A 73 2.80 -17.41 2.86
CA LYS A 73 2.24 -18.51 2.04
C LYS A 73 1.84 -19.65 2.97
N LEU A 74 0.57 -20.05 2.94
CA LEU A 74 0.02 -21.13 3.78
C LEU A 74 0.36 -20.96 5.29
N GLY A 75 0.20 -19.75 5.82
CA GLY A 75 0.50 -19.43 7.22
C GLY A 75 1.99 -19.26 7.55
N VAL A 76 2.90 -19.62 6.63
CA VAL A 76 4.35 -19.41 6.81
C VAL A 76 4.71 -18.02 6.27
N THR A 77 5.25 -17.17 7.13
CA THR A 77 5.70 -15.83 6.74
C THR A 77 7.15 -15.90 6.24
N GLY A 78 7.37 -15.52 4.99
CA GLY A 78 8.72 -15.42 4.43
C GLY A 78 9.48 -14.25 5.06
N LYS A 79 10.80 -14.40 5.22
CA LYS A 79 11.67 -13.24 5.50
C LYS A 79 11.74 -12.42 4.22
N GLY A 80 10.98 -11.33 4.13
CA GLY A 80 11.14 -10.37 3.04
C GLY A 80 12.58 -9.85 3.03
N ASN A 81 13.22 -9.84 1.85
CA ASN A 81 14.55 -9.25 1.70
C ASN A 81 14.49 -7.77 2.10
N ARG A 82 15.45 -7.37 2.94
CA ARG A 82 15.72 -5.97 3.27
C ARG A 82 16.23 -5.23 2.05
#